data_AF-A0A2E2KJF4-F1
#
_entry.id   AF-A0A2E2KJF4-F1
#
_cell.length_a   1.000
_cell.length_b   1.000
_cell.length_c   1.000
_cell.angle_alpha   90.00
_cell.angle_beta   90.00
_cell.angle_gamma   90.00
#
_symmetry.space_group_name_H-M   'P 1'
#
loop_
_entity.id
_entity.type
_entity.pdbx_description
1 polymer ?
#
loop_
_entity_poly.entity_id
_entity_poly.type
_entity_poly.pdbx_seq_one_letter_code
_entity_poly.pdbx_strand_id
1 'polypeptide(L)'
;MLSQIINEALSANGFNLVSDSEPTSYYIHEDGESIRFAILHHMDDLPTPEELNSIATENAPSSFIEHPAFKKNSDLICILKFETLSGFKGLEDQIFSIEENPYHYKKHVLYYSESEEEVIKNSCYTDIIQAVQNKQLFDEYKDDPLAPSIYSIAAKIFIKLPFIKLPFNRQDLVPLSNRIQEAISEHELNYEYTEIQENSDTDKLITDLIAHELENIPN
;
A
#
# COMPACT_ATOMS: atom_id res chain seq x y z
N MET A 1 16.88 -8.56 4.01
CA MET A 1 15.60 -9.31 3.90
C MET A 1 14.57 -8.64 2.99
N LEU A 2 14.37 -7.31 3.07
CA LEU A 2 13.38 -6.59 2.24
C LEU A 2 13.49 -6.90 0.74
N SER A 3 14.70 -7.01 0.20
CA SER A 3 14.90 -7.31 -1.23
C SER A 3 14.35 -8.65 -1.66
N GLN A 4 14.37 -9.67 -0.79
CA GLN A 4 13.74 -10.95 -1.08
C GLN A 4 12.22 -10.77 -1.23
N ILE A 5 11.59 -10.01 -0.34
CA ILE A 5 10.16 -9.69 -0.40
C ILE A 5 9.85 -8.92 -1.69
N ILE A 6 10.69 -7.95 -2.10
CA ILE A 6 10.49 -7.22 -3.35
C ILE A 6 10.67 -8.12 -4.57
N ASN A 7 11.62 -9.06 -4.55
CA ASN A 7 11.81 -10.05 -5.61
C ASN A 7 10.58 -10.96 -5.75
N GLU A 8 10.02 -11.42 -4.64
CA GLU A 8 8.77 -12.18 -4.60
C GLU A 8 7.59 -11.34 -5.13
N ALA A 9 7.52 -10.06 -4.76
CA ALA A 9 6.50 -9.14 -5.24
C ALA A 9 6.59 -8.90 -6.76
N LEU A 10 7.79 -8.67 -7.29
CA LEU A 10 8.03 -8.53 -8.73
C LEU A 10 7.59 -9.79 -9.49
N SER A 11 8.01 -10.96 -9.00
CA SER A 11 7.66 -12.25 -9.58
C SER A 11 6.14 -12.49 -9.59
N ALA A 12 5.47 -12.19 -8.46
CA ALA A 12 4.01 -12.31 -8.33
C ALA A 12 3.24 -11.35 -9.25
N ASN A 13 3.87 -10.25 -9.69
CA ASN A 13 3.31 -9.28 -10.63
C ASN A 13 3.82 -9.48 -12.07
N GLY A 14 4.40 -10.64 -12.38
CA GLY A 14 4.74 -11.05 -13.74
C GLY A 14 6.09 -10.54 -14.27
N PHE A 15 6.93 -9.94 -13.41
CA PHE A 15 8.29 -9.59 -13.77
C PHE A 15 9.19 -10.82 -13.69
N ASN A 16 9.89 -11.12 -14.79
CA ASN A 16 10.86 -12.20 -14.87
C ASN A 16 12.27 -11.65 -14.68
N LEU A 17 13.07 -12.32 -13.85
CA LEU A 17 14.48 -11.99 -13.64
C LEU A 17 15.29 -12.31 -14.90
N VAL A 18 16.05 -11.33 -15.39
CA VAL A 18 16.91 -11.44 -16.58
C VAL A 18 18.38 -11.51 -16.20
N SER A 19 18.79 -10.70 -15.24
CA SER A 19 20.17 -10.64 -14.75
C SER A 19 20.15 -10.33 -13.27
N ASP A 20 20.98 -11.05 -12.52
CA ASP A 20 21.17 -10.85 -11.10
C ASP A 20 22.66 -10.70 -10.83
N SER A 21 23.08 -9.52 -10.44
CA SER A 21 24.49 -9.18 -10.21
C SER A 21 24.56 -8.16 -9.09
N GLU A 22 24.73 -8.64 -7.87
CA GLU A 22 24.87 -7.81 -6.66
C GLU A 22 25.76 -6.58 -6.93
N PRO A 23 25.29 -5.36 -6.66
CA PRO A 23 24.09 -5.02 -5.87
C PRO A 23 22.79 -4.82 -6.68
N THR A 24 22.75 -5.21 -7.96
CA THR A 24 21.65 -4.87 -8.89
C THR A 24 21.06 -6.07 -9.61
N SER A 25 19.73 -6.16 -9.62
CA SER A 25 18.99 -7.18 -10.36
C SER A 25 18.05 -6.51 -11.37
N TYR A 26 17.90 -7.14 -12.53
CA TYR A 26 17.17 -6.61 -13.68
C TYR A 26 16.04 -7.54 -14.07
N TYR A 27 14.87 -6.96 -14.28
CA TYR A 27 13.64 -7.68 -14.58
C TYR A 27 12.93 -7.12 -15.80
N ILE A 28 12.18 -8.00 -16.46
CA ILE A 28 11.34 -7.67 -17.60
C ILE A 28 9.92 -8.22 -17.39
N HIS A 29 8.92 -7.43 -17.74
CA HIS A 29 7.53 -7.85 -17.79
C HIS A 29 6.98 -7.54 -19.19
N GLU A 30 6.52 -8.59 -19.87
CA GLU A 30 5.93 -8.50 -21.21
C GLU A 30 4.46 -8.91 -21.12
N ASP A 31 3.57 -8.03 -21.57
CA ASP A 31 2.12 -8.26 -21.66
C ASP A 31 1.63 -7.82 -23.05
N GLY A 32 1.59 -8.77 -23.98
CA GLY A 32 1.29 -8.51 -25.39
C GLY A 32 2.32 -7.56 -26.03
N GLU A 33 1.87 -6.40 -26.48
CA GLU A 33 2.75 -5.35 -27.04
C GLU A 33 3.36 -4.43 -25.98
N SER A 34 2.90 -4.54 -24.72
CA SER A 34 3.42 -3.72 -23.62
C SER A 34 4.62 -4.37 -22.97
N ILE A 35 5.69 -3.60 -22.80
CA ILE A 35 6.90 -4.02 -22.10
C ILE A 35 7.23 -3.04 -20.98
N ARG A 36 7.53 -3.59 -19.81
CA ARG A 36 8.00 -2.86 -18.63
C ARG A 36 9.26 -3.51 -18.10
N PHE A 37 10.08 -2.71 -17.46
CA PHE A 37 11.31 -3.15 -16.85
C PHE A 37 11.30 -2.76 -15.37
N ALA A 38 11.97 -3.55 -14.55
CA ALA A 38 12.26 -3.15 -13.18
C ALA A 38 13.74 -3.37 -12.89
N ILE A 39 14.32 -2.48 -12.11
CA ILE A 39 15.69 -2.55 -11.65
C ILE A 39 15.62 -2.52 -10.14
N LEU A 40 16.10 -3.56 -9.47
CA LEU A 40 16.23 -3.59 -8.03
C LEU A 40 17.68 -3.32 -7.67
N HIS A 41 17.96 -2.25 -6.95
CA HIS A 41 19.32 -1.82 -6.62
C HIS A 41 19.47 -1.66 -5.11
N HIS A 42 20.49 -2.30 -4.54
CA HIS A 42 20.87 -2.09 -3.15
C HIS A 42 21.86 -0.94 -3.04
N MET A 43 21.62 -0.05 -2.08
CA MET A 43 22.52 1.07 -1.81
C MET A 43 22.72 1.24 -0.31
N ASP A 44 23.96 1.55 0.07
CA ASP A 44 24.34 1.85 1.45
C ASP A 44 24.20 3.36 1.75
N ASP A 45 24.37 4.19 0.73
CA ASP A 45 24.27 5.66 0.80
C ASP A 45 23.29 6.19 -0.27
N LEU A 46 22.96 7.49 -0.20
CA LEU A 46 22.12 8.19 -1.19
C LEU A 46 23.00 8.90 -2.24
N PRO A 47 23.25 8.29 -3.41
CA PRO A 47 23.95 8.96 -4.50
C PRO A 47 23.08 10.07 -5.12
N THR A 48 23.71 10.91 -5.93
CA THR A 48 22.95 11.87 -6.75
C THR A 48 22.06 11.14 -7.77
N PRO A 49 20.96 11.77 -8.24
CA PRO A 49 20.10 11.18 -9.26
C PRO A 49 20.85 10.79 -10.55
N GLU A 50 21.86 11.58 -10.94
CA GLU A 50 22.71 11.34 -12.11
C GLU A 50 23.63 10.14 -11.93
N GLU A 51 24.25 9.99 -10.75
CA GLU A 51 25.05 8.81 -10.42
C GLU A 51 24.19 7.55 -10.42
N LEU A 52 23.02 7.61 -9.80
CA LEU A 52 22.09 6.48 -9.74
C LEU A 52 21.63 6.03 -11.14
N ASN A 53 21.33 7.00 -12.02
CA ASN A 53 21.03 6.75 -13.43
C ASN A 53 22.19 6.05 -14.16
N SER A 54 23.42 6.45 -13.85
CA SER A 54 24.63 5.90 -14.47
C SER A 54 24.84 4.46 -14.01
N ILE A 55 24.78 4.21 -12.69
CA ILE A 55 24.88 2.87 -12.09
C ILE A 55 23.84 1.91 -12.68
N ALA A 56 22.59 2.35 -12.81
CA ALA A 56 21.50 1.54 -13.38
C ALA A 56 21.66 1.28 -14.89
N THR A 57 22.38 2.13 -15.63
CA THR A 57 22.63 1.93 -17.07
C THR A 57 23.86 1.06 -17.30
N GLU A 58 24.96 1.32 -16.58
CA GLU A 58 26.26 0.65 -16.78
C GLU A 58 26.20 -0.84 -16.49
N ASN A 59 25.39 -1.23 -15.51
CA ASN A 59 25.23 -2.63 -15.12
C ASN A 59 24.10 -3.33 -15.89
N ALA A 60 23.40 -2.63 -16.79
CA ALA A 60 22.25 -3.19 -17.49
C ALA A 60 22.69 -4.19 -18.58
N PRO A 61 21.92 -5.29 -18.79
CA PRO A 61 22.15 -6.19 -19.92
C PRO A 61 22.07 -5.45 -21.26
N SER A 62 22.90 -5.86 -22.23
CA SER A 62 22.92 -5.23 -23.57
C SER A 62 21.54 -5.22 -24.24
N SER A 63 20.75 -6.29 -24.04
CA SER A 63 19.38 -6.40 -24.55
C SER A 63 18.44 -5.32 -24.01
N PHE A 64 18.68 -4.81 -22.80
CA PHE A 64 17.91 -3.73 -22.21
C PHE A 64 18.36 -2.38 -22.75
N ILE A 65 19.67 -2.16 -22.85
CA ILE A 65 20.25 -0.90 -23.35
C ILE A 65 19.81 -0.63 -24.80
N GLU A 66 19.75 -1.67 -25.62
CA GLU A 66 19.30 -1.59 -27.02
C GLU A 66 17.78 -1.36 -27.14
N HIS A 67 17.01 -1.66 -26.09
CA HIS A 67 15.56 -1.54 -26.12
C HIS A 67 15.12 -0.08 -25.92
N PRO A 68 14.41 0.55 -26.88
CA PRO A 68 14.09 1.99 -26.83
C PRO A 68 13.19 2.38 -25.65
N ALA A 69 12.40 1.43 -25.14
CA ALA A 69 11.51 1.68 -24.00
C ALA A 69 12.23 1.58 -22.64
N PHE A 70 13.43 1.01 -22.54
CA PHE A 70 14.07 0.72 -21.25
C PHE A 70 14.18 1.98 -20.39
N LYS A 71 14.80 3.05 -20.90
CA LYS A 71 14.94 4.30 -20.12
C LYS A 71 13.61 5.00 -19.79
N LYS A 72 12.52 4.74 -20.50
CA LYS A 72 11.23 5.42 -20.30
C LYS A 72 10.22 4.62 -19.47
N ASN A 73 10.31 3.28 -19.56
CA ASN A 73 9.37 2.33 -18.99
C ASN A 73 10.05 1.40 -17.98
N SER A 74 11.08 1.87 -17.29
CA SER A 74 11.62 1.16 -16.12
C SER A 74 11.25 1.84 -14.81
N ASP A 75 10.96 1.02 -13.82
CA ASP A 75 10.93 1.38 -12.41
C ASP A 75 12.29 1.03 -11.80
N LEU A 76 13.03 2.01 -11.30
CA LEU A 76 14.27 1.84 -10.54
C LEU A 76 13.94 1.86 -9.06
N ILE A 77 14.02 0.70 -8.43
CA ILE A 77 13.67 0.44 -7.03
C ILE A 77 14.97 0.36 -6.23
N CYS A 78 15.22 1.38 -5.42
CA CYS A 78 16.41 1.47 -4.61
C CYS A 78 16.09 1.03 -3.17
N ILE A 79 16.83 0.05 -2.67
CA ILE A 79 16.71 -0.47 -1.31
C ILE A 79 17.79 0.18 -0.46
N LEU A 80 17.38 0.95 0.55
CA LEU A 80 18.26 1.65 1.48
C LEU A 80 18.01 1.18 2.92
N LYS A 81 19.08 0.82 3.62
CA LYS A 81 18.99 0.44 5.04
C LYS A 81 19.43 1.61 5.93
N PHE A 82 18.70 1.85 7.00
CA PHE A 82 19.04 2.82 8.04
C PHE A 82 19.34 2.13 9.37
N GLU A 83 20.19 2.76 10.19
CA GLU A 83 20.34 2.37 11.60
C GLU A 83 19.04 2.61 12.37
N THR A 84 18.43 3.79 12.22
CA THR A 84 17.14 4.13 12.85
C THR A 84 16.23 4.94 11.93
N LEU A 85 14.91 4.78 12.08
CA LEU A 85 13.92 5.56 11.33
C LEU A 85 14.02 7.08 11.58
N SER A 86 14.55 7.50 12.73
CA SER A 86 14.76 8.91 13.03
C SER A 86 15.76 9.60 12.08
N GLY A 87 16.65 8.83 11.45
CA GLY A 87 17.56 9.30 10.41
C GLY A 87 16.85 9.76 9.13
N PHE A 88 15.60 9.33 8.91
CA PHE A 88 14.81 9.71 7.73
C PHE A 88 14.66 11.24 7.59
N LYS A 89 14.41 11.97 8.69
CA LYS A 89 14.24 13.44 8.65
C LYS A 89 15.45 14.18 8.09
N GLY A 90 16.65 13.60 8.19
CA GLY A 90 17.87 14.20 7.64
C GLY A 90 18.09 13.92 6.15
N LEU A 91 17.38 12.94 5.59
CA LEU A 91 17.60 12.41 4.25
C LEU A 91 16.38 12.53 3.34
N GLU A 92 15.24 12.98 3.88
CA GLU A 92 13.98 13.17 3.17
C GLU A 92 14.15 14.04 1.92
N ASP A 93 14.81 15.20 2.03
CA ASP A 93 15.06 16.09 0.89
C ASP A 93 15.91 15.42 -0.21
N GLN A 94 16.87 14.58 0.17
CA GLN A 94 17.72 13.85 -0.78
C GLN A 94 16.93 12.73 -1.48
N ILE A 95 16.11 12.00 -0.72
CA ILE A 95 15.21 10.99 -1.26
C ILE A 95 14.23 11.62 -2.25
N PHE A 96 13.60 12.74 -1.90
CA PHE A 96 12.71 13.45 -2.82
C PHE A 96 13.43 13.95 -4.06
N SER A 97 14.66 14.47 -3.91
CA SER A 97 15.48 14.88 -5.06
C SER A 97 15.74 13.72 -6.03
N ILE A 98 15.88 12.49 -5.52
CA ILE A 98 15.99 11.28 -6.33
C ILE A 98 14.66 10.89 -6.96
N GLU A 99 13.59 10.78 -6.18
CA GLU A 99 12.28 10.29 -6.65
C GLU A 99 11.62 11.25 -7.66
N GLU A 100 11.81 12.56 -7.49
CA GLU A 100 11.23 13.58 -8.37
C GLU A 100 12.06 13.83 -9.65
N ASN A 101 13.26 13.23 -9.76
CA ASN A 101 14.10 13.40 -10.94
C ASN A 101 13.46 12.76 -12.19
N PRO A 102 13.13 13.56 -13.23
CA PRO A 102 12.34 13.08 -14.37
C PRO A 102 13.17 12.33 -15.44
N TYR A 103 14.49 12.24 -15.28
CA TYR A 103 15.40 11.73 -16.31
C TYR A 103 15.71 10.24 -16.13
N HIS A 104 15.48 9.44 -17.18
CA HIS A 104 15.66 7.97 -17.24
C HIS A 104 14.99 7.25 -16.05
N TYR A 105 14.06 6.34 -16.18
CA TYR A 105 13.55 5.59 -15.01
C TYR A 105 12.72 6.40 -13.99
N LYS A 106 11.62 5.79 -13.57
CA LYS A 106 10.85 6.21 -12.40
C LYS A 106 11.54 5.66 -11.16
N LYS A 107 11.98 6.53 -10.26
CA LYS A 107 12.84 6.14 -9.13
C LYS A 107 12.00 6.03 -7.87
N HIS A 108 12.19 4.94 -7.14
CA HIS A 108 11.49 4.65 -5.90
C HIS A 108 12.52 4.25 -4.85
N VAL A 109 12.65 5.02 -3.78
CA VAL A 109 13.55 4.72 -2.68
C VAL A 109 12.76 4.07 -1.55
N LEU A 110 12.91 2.75 -1.45
CA LEU A 110 12.39 1.97 -0.33
C LEU A 110 13.44 1.90 0.76
N TYR A 111 13.08 2.40 1.94
CA TYR A 111 13.95 2.41 3.09
C TYR A 111 13.39 1.61 4.26
N TYR A 112 14.28 1.05 5.07
CA TYR A 112 13.93 0.32 6.28
C TYR A 112 15.01 0.44 7.34
N SER A 113 14.61 0.41 8.61
CA SER A 113 15.54 0.39 9.74
C SER A 113 16.00 -1.02 10.11
N GLU A 114 17.05 -1.14 10.92
CA GLU A 114 17.44 -2.43 11.54
C GLU A 114 16.30 -3.08 12.32
N SER A 115 15.55 -2.28 13.08
CA SER A 115 14.39 -2.79 13.82
C SER A 115 13.29 -3.32 12.89
N GLU A 116 13.08 -2.66 11.75
CA GLU A 116 12.13 -3.14 10.74
C GLU A 116 12.63 -4.41 10.06
N GLU A 117 13.94 -4.55 9.81
CA GLU A 117 14.52 -5.77 9.26
C GLU A 117 14.27 -6.99 10.14
N GLU A 118 14.43 -6.84 11.46
CA GLU A 118 14.15 -7.93 12.40
C GLU A 118 12.66 -8.32 12.42
N VAL A 119 11.75 -7.34 12.23
CA VAL A 119 10.30 -7.61 12.14
C VAL A 119 9.95 -8.47 10.92
N ILE A 120 10.62 -8.28 9.78
CA ILE A 120 10.33 -9.02 8.53
C ILE A 120 11.27 -10.20 8.27
N LYS A 121 12.14 -10.55 9.23
CA LYS A 121 13.21 -11.53 9.03
C LYS A 121 12.76 -12.90 8.53
N ASN A 122 11.55 -13.31 8.90
CA ASN A 122 10.93 -14.57 8.48
C ASN A 122 9.64 -14.33 7.68
N SER A 123 9.43 -13.12 7.19
CA SER A 123 8.25 -12.76 6.42
C SER A 123 8.51 -12.94 4.93
N CYS A 124 7.45 -13.23 4.20
CA CYS A 124 7.42 -13.30 2.75
C CYS A 124 6.41 -12.29 2.19
N TYR A 125 6.35 -12.17 0.86
CA TYR A 125 5.45 -11.22 0.21
C TYR A 125 3.97 -11.46 0.54
N THR A 126 3.54 -12.70 0.79
CA THR A 126 2.15 -12.97 1.21
C THR A 126 1.85 -12.40 2.60
N ASP A 127 2.82 -12.35 3.50
CA ASP A 127 2.64 -11.74 4.82
C ASP A 127 2.47 -10.22 4.71
N ILE A 128 3.18 -9.58 3.77
CA ILE A 128 3.01 -8.16 3.45
C ILE A 128 1.61 -7.85 2.93
N ILE A 129 1.08 -8.71 2.05
CA ILE A 129 -0.31 -8.63 1.56
C ILE A 129 -1.30 -8.76 2.72
N GLN A 130 -1.12 -9.74 3.60
CA GLN A 130 -2.01 -9.93 4.75
C GLN A 130 -1.93 -8.76 5.73
N ALA A 131 -0.73 -8.21 5.95
CA ALA A 131 -0.52 -7.08 6.84
C ALA A 131 -1.31 -5.86 6.37
N VAL A 132 -1.24 -5.47 5.09
CA VAL A 132 -1.93 -4.26 4.60
C VAL A 132 -3.46 -4.39 4.66
N GLN A 133 -3.99 -5.61 4.64
CA GLN A 133 -5.43 -5.89 4.77
C GLN A 133 -5.91 -5.96 6.23
N ASN A 134 -5.00 -6.01 7.20
CA ASN A 134 -5.35 -6.17 8.60
C ASN A 134 -5.68 -4.82 9.24
N LYS A 135 -6.95 -4.65 9.61
CA LYS A 135 -7.45 -3.41 10.24
C LYS A 135 -6.78 -3.10 11.58
N GLN A 136 -6.49 -4.11 12.39
CA GLN A 136 -5.86 -3.90 13.69
C GLN A 136 -4.43 -3.36 13.52
N LEU A 137 -3.65 -3.95 12.61
CA LEU A 137 -2.30 -3.47 12.30
C LEU A 137 -2.31 -2.06 11.70
N PHE A 138 -3.35 -1.72 10.92
CA PHE A 138 -3.56 -0.35 10.45
C PHE A 138 -3.83 0.62 11.61
N ASP A 139 -4.69 0.25 12.56
CA ASP A 139 -5.01 1.11 13.70
C ASP A 139 -3.77 1.33 14.59
N GLU A 140 -2.97 0.28 14.83
CA GLU A 140 -1.69 0.37 15.55
C GLU A 140 -0.69 1.31 14.83
N TYR A 141 -0.55 1.17 13.51
CA TYR A 141 0.31 2.05 12.71
C TYR A 141 -0.19 3.50 12.69
N LYS A 142 -1.50 3.72 12.68
CA LYS A 142 -2.10 5.05 12.70
C LYS A 142 -1.78 5.79 14.01
N ASP A 143 -1.74 5.06 15.12
CA ASP A 143 -1.45 5.63 16.44
C ASP A 143 0.05 5.94 16.63
N ASP A 144 0.95 5.10 16.10
CA ASP A 144 2.40 5.37 16.06
C ASP A 144 3.05 4.94 14.72
N PRO A 145 3.07 5.83 13.71
CA PRO A 145 3.61 5.51 12.38
C PRO A 145 5.12 5.26 12.34
N LEU A 146 5.86 5.70 13.38
CA LEU A 146 7.30 5.54 13.47
C LEU A 146 7.71 4.25 14.18
N ALA A 147 6.75 3.55 14.80
CA ALA A 147 7.00 2.25 15.39
C ALA A 147 7.33 1.22 14.29
N PRO A 148 8.43 0.46 14.44
CA PRO A 148 8.78 -0.58 13.48
C PRO A 148 7.73 -1.69 13.51
N SER A 149 7.07 -1.92 12.37
CA SER A 149 6.03 -2.95 12.24
C SER A 149 6.02 -3.54 10.83
N ILE A 150 5.42 -4.71 10.67
CA ILE A 150 5.22 -5.28 9.33
C ILE A 150 4.29 -4.39 8.49
N TYR A 151 3.36 -3.68 9.15
CA TYR A 151 2.45 -2.75 8.50
C TYR A 151 3.16 -1.51 7.95
N SER A 152 4.13 -0.93 8.68
CA SER A 152 4.89 0.24 8.20
C SER A 152 5.65 -0.09 6.91
N ILE A 153 6.22 -1.29 6.83
CA ILE A 153 6.91 -1.79 5.64
C ILE A 153 5.93 -2.05 4.51
N ALA A 154 4.81 -2.73 4.80
CA ALA A 154 3.77 -2.97 3.81
C ALA A 154 3.23 -1.66 3.21
N ALA A 155 2.90 -0.69 4.05
CA ALA A 155 2.45 0.63 3.63
C ALA A 155 3.48 1.30 2.70
N LYS A 156 4.77 1.33 3.07
CA LYS A 156 5.84 1.88 2.23
C LYS A 156 5.92 1.20 0.86
N ILE A 157 5.82 -0.13 0.81
CA ILE A 157 5.83 -0.90 -0.45
C ILE A 157 4.66 -0.50 -1.35
N PHE A 158 3.42 -0.54 -0.83
CA PHE A 158 2.24 -0.25 -1.64
C PHE A 158 2.11 1.23 -2.05
N ILE A 159 2.63 2.16 -1.24
CA ILE A 159 2.66 3.59 -1.59
C ILE A 159 3.71 3.85 -2.68
N LYS A 160 4.92 3.30 -2.54
CA LYS A 160 6.03 3.60 -3.45
C LYS A 160 6.02 2.75 -4.73
N LEU A 161 5.45 1.55 -4.71
CA LEU A 161 5.42 0.67 -5.87
C LEU A 161 3.99 0.52 -6.42
N PRO A 162 3.46 1.52 -7.16
CA PRO A 162 2.05 1.55 -7.59
C PRO A 162 1.67 0.46 -8.60
N PHE A 163 2.66 -0.25 -9.17
CA PHE A 163 2.42 -1.40 -10.04
C PHE A 163 2.08 -2.67 -9.26
N ILE A 164 2.36 -2.70 -7.96
CA ILE A 164 1.89 -3.76 -7.06
C ILE A 164 0.45 -3.45 -6.70
N LYS A 165 -0.47 -4.30 -7.19
CA LYS A 165 -1.90 -4.08 -6.94
C LYS A 165 -2.24 -4.42 -5.50
N LEU A 166 -2.88 -3.48 -4.81
CA LEU A 166 -3.49 -3.73 -3.51
C LEU A 166 -4.54 -4.84 -3.65
N PRO A 167 -4.46 -5.89 -2.82
CA PRO A 167 -5.46 -6.95 -2.81
C PRO A 167 -6.72 -6.39 -2.16
N PHE A 168 -7.75 -6.08 -2.96
CA PHE A 168 -9.04 -5.67 -2.44
C PHE A 168 -10.08 -6.75 -2.71
N ASN A 169 -10.86 -7.07 -1.68
CA ASN A 169 -12.09 -7.80 -1.87
C ASN A 169 -13.12 -6.80 -2.39
N ARG A 170 -13.55 -6.99 -3.64
CA ARG A 170 -14.65 -6.21 -4.21
C ARG A 170 -15.91 -6.62 -3.46
N GLN A 171 -16.23 -5.91 -2.38
CA GLN A 171 -17.52 -6.04 -1.73
C GLN A 171 -18.55 -5.37 -2.64
N ASP A 172 -19.66 -6.06 -2.88
CA ASP A 172 -20.79 -5.45 -3.54
C ASP A 172 -21.24 -4.26 -2.70
N LEU A 173 -21.42 -3.12 -3.37
CA LEU A 173 -21.93 -1.92 -2.71
C LEU A 173 -23.36 -2.22 -2.26
N VAL A 174 -23.54 -2.40 -0.96
CA VAL A 174 -24.88 -2.56 -0.37
C VAL A 174 -25.56 -1.20 -0.40
N PRO A 175 -26.78 -1.07 -0.98
CA PRO A 175 -27.54 0.17 -0.93
C PRO A 175 -27.68 0.69 0.51
N LEU A 176 -27.52 2.00 0.69
CA LEU A 176 -27.63 2.62 2.02
C LEU A 176 -28.97 2.32 2.69
N SER A 177 -30.05 2.22 1.89
CA SER A 177 -31.39 1.81 2.35
C SER A 177 -31.39 0.47 3.07
N ASN A 178 -30.64 -0.51 2.54
CA ASN A 178 -30.58 -1.84 3.13
C ASN A 178 -29.80 -1.81 4.44
N ARG A 179 -28.69 -1.06 4.48
CA ARG A 179 -27.91 -0.86 5.71
C ARG A 179 -28.70 -0.14 6.81
N ILE A 180 -29.54 0.82 6.41
CA ILE A 180 -30.45 1.52 7.31
C ILE A 180 -31.48 0.53 7.86
N GLN A 181 -32.11 -0.27 7.00
CA GLN A 181 -33.10 -1.26 7.43
C GLN A 181 -32.52 -2.35 8.35
N GLU A 182 -31.29 -2.81 8.06
CA GLU A 182 -30.55 -3.74 8.91
C GLU A 182 -30.29 -3.14 10.29
N ALA A 183 -29.75 -1.91 10.37
CA ALA A 183 -29.48 -1.24 11.64
C ALA A 183 -30.76 -0.99 12.46
N ILE A 184 -31.85 -0.58 11.81
CA ILE A 184 -33.17 -0.42 12.43
C ILE A 184 -33.65 -1.76 13.00
N SER A 185 -33.51 -2.84 12.23
CA SER A 185 -33.95 -4.17 12.65
C SER A 185 -33.10 -4.72 13.79
N GLU A 186 -31.78 -4.52 13.76
CA GLU A 186 -30.86 -4.93 14.83
C GLU A 186 -31.16 -4.24 16.16
N HIS A 187 -31.68 -3.01 16.12
CA HIS A 187 -32.04 -2.24 17.31
C HIS A 187 -33.55 -2.34 17.63
N GLU A 188 -34.30 -3.17 16.91
CA GLU A 188 -35.74 -3.37 17.06
C GLU A 188 -36.59 -2.09 16.82
N LEU A 189 -36.05 -1.09 16.12
CA LEU A 189 -36.65 0.25 15.93
C LEU A 189 -37.62 0.37 14.73
N ASN A 190 -38.18 -0.76 14.26
CA ASN A 190 -38.95 -0.78 13.01
C ASN A 190 -40.24 0.06 13.10
N TYR A 191 -40.87 0.08 14.27
CA TYR A 191 -42.10 0.84 14.51
C TYR A 191 -41.80 2.34 14.49
N GLU A 192 -40.82 2.77 15.28
CA GLU A 192 -40.39 4.16 15.42
C GLU A 192 -39.97 4.74 14.08
N TYR A 193 -39.20 3.97 13.30
CA TYR A 193 -38.77 4.40 11.98
C TYR A 193 -39.94 4.59 11.01
N THR A 194 -40.94 3.70 11.05
CA THR A 194 -42.14 3.79 10.20
C THR A 194 -42.98 5.01 10.57
N GLU A 195 -43.24 5.21 11.87
CA GLU A 195 -44.03 6.35 12.36
C GLU A 195 -43.38 7.70 11.99
N ILE A 196 -42.05 7.80 12.08
CA ILE A 196 -41.30 9.01 11.69
C ILE A 196 -41.37 9.26 10.18
N GLN A 197 -41.41 8.21 9.34
CA GLN A 197 -41.51 8.35 7.88
C GLN A 197 -42.92 8.78 7.44
N GLU A 198 -43.96 8.30 8.12
CA GLU A 198 -45.36 8.45 7.68
C GLU A 198 -46.08 9.66 8.29
N ASN A 199 -45.68 10.15 9.47
CA ASN A 199 -46.32 11.29 10.13
C ASN A 199 -45.61 12.61 9.83
N SER A 200 -46.37 13.57 9.28
CA SER A 200 -45.93 14.96 9.09
C SER A 200 -46.30 15.90 10.25
N ASP A 201 -47.16 15.45 11.17
CA ASP A 201 -47.55 16.17 12.37
C ASP A 201 -46.70 15.71 13.56
N THR A 202 -45.83 16.60 14.03
CA THR A 202 -44.86 16.32 15.09
C THR A 202 -45.53 16.06 16.45
N ASP A 203 -46.61 16.75 16.77
CA ASP A 203 -47.27 16.60 18.08
C ASP A 203 -47.98 15.25 18.17
N LYS A 204 -48.60 14.83 17.07
CA LYS A 204 -49.23 13.51 16.95
C LYS A 204 -48.18 12.40 17.00
N LEU A 205 -47.10 12.54 16.24
CA LEU A 205 -45.98 11.59 16.24
C LEU A 205 -45.41 11.37 17.65
N ILE A 206 -45.13 12.44 18.39
CA ILE A 206 -44.60 12.34 19.76
C ILE A 206 -45.58 11.60 20.68
N THR A 207 -46.88 11.87 20.55
CA THR A 207 -47.92 11.23 21.37
C THR A 207 -47.99 9.72 21.09
N ASP A 208 -47.96 9.34 19.81
CA ASP A 208 -48.06 7.95 19.36
C ASP A 208 -46.81 7.14 19.78
N LEU A 209 -45.61 7.72 19.67
CA LEU A 209 -44.36 7.10 20.14
C LEU A 209 -44.34 6.89 21.67
N ILE A 210 -44.78 7.89 22.45
CA ILE A 210 -44.87 7.76 23.91
C ILE A 210 -45.85 6.66 24.31
N ALA A 211 -46.99 6.56 23.63
CA ALA A 211 -47.98 5.52 23.90
C ALA A 211 -47.41 4.12 23.62
N HIS A 212 -46.73 3.94 22.49
CA HIS A 212 -46.09 2.67 22.13
C HIS A 212 -45.01 2.25 23.14
N GLU A 213 -44.16 3.17 23.58
CA GLU A 213 -43.17 2.89 24.63
C GLU A 213 -43.84 2.43 25.93
N LEU A 214 -44.87 3.15 26.40
CA LEU A 214 -45.58 2.81 27.63
C LEU A 214 -46.25 1.43 27.59
N GLU A 215 -46.72 0.96 26.43
CA GLU A 215 -47.31 -0.36 26.25
C GLU A 215 -46.28 -1.50 26.25
N ASN A 216 -45.02 -1.20 25.91
CA ASN A 216 -43.95 -2.19 25.80
C ASN A 216 -42.97 -2.20 26.97
N ILE A 217 -43.21 -1.38 28.03
CA ILE A 217 -42.44 -1.47 29.27
C ILE A 217 -42.73 -2.85 29.91
N PRO A 218 -41.72 -3.72 30.10
CA PRO A 218 -41.92 -4.99 30.77
C PRO A 218 -42.26 -4.77 32.26
N ASN A 219 -43.27 -5.47 32.77
CA ASN A 219 -43.59 -5.53 34.20
C ASN A 219 -42.42 -6.09 35.04
#